data_AF-A0A5E8CIL2-F1
#
_entry.id   AF-A0A5E8CIL2-F1
#
_cell.length_a   1.000
_cell.length_b   1.000
_cell.length_c   1.000
_cell.angle_alpha   90.00
_cell.angle_beta   90.00
_cell.angle_gamma   90.00
#
_symmetry.space_group_name_H-M   'P 1'
#
loop_
_entity.id
_entity.type
_entity.pdbx_description
1 polymer ?
#
loop_
_entity_poly.entity_id
_entity_poly.type
_entity_poly.pdbx_seq_one_letter_code
_entity_poly.pdbx_strand_id
1 'polypeptide(L)'
;MNTLSKLIIFFIFLFLSILSGLTGKDNNNIIKNKLFLFTGVFIFQFILNLIDEYKKRNRYRTIKLNDILIDSVQVSAMAIIGYSVYVDLLLMPSTHNFIKPYIGNKVKNSASISCVILFFVSVFILFKKIITS
;
A
#
# COMPACT_ATOMS: atom_id res chain seq x y z
N MET A 1 -4.74 15.09 -7.73
CA MET A 1 -5.27 14.07 -8.67
C MET A 1 -6.62 13.57 -8.20
N ASN A 2 -7.44 12.97 -9.08
CA ASN A 2 -8.63 12.23 -8.65
C ASN A 2 -8.21 11.04 -7.77
N THR A 3 -8.99 10.76 -6.73
CA THR A 3 -8.71 9.67 -5.76
C THR A 3 -8.50 8.33 -6.47
N LEU A 4 -9.32 8.04 -7.48
CA LEU A 4 -9.24 6.82 -8.27
C LEU A 4 -7.91 6.69 -9.03
N SER A 5 -7.43 7.77 -9.64
CA SER A 5 -6.13 7.78 -10.33
C SER A 5 -4.97 7.54 -9.36
N LYS A 6 -5.05 8.09 -8.14
CA LYS A 6 -4.08 7.83 -7.07
C LYS A 6 -4.06 6.35 -6.68
N LEU A 7 -5.23 5.73 -6.49
CA LEU A 7 -5.36 4.31 -6.15
C LEU A 7 -4.82 3.38 -7.25
N ILE A 8 -5.09 3.68 -8.52
CA ILE A 8 -4.57 2.88 -9.65
C ILE A 8 -3.04 2.94 -9.70
N ILE A 9 -2.47 4.14 -9.61
CA ILE A 9 -1.01 4.31 -9.61
C ILE A 9 -0.37 3.61 -8.40
N PHE A 10 -1.03 3.67 -7.25
CA PHE A 10 -0.63 2.95 -6.05
C PHE A 10 -0.66 1.43 -6.21
N PHE A 11 -1.72 0.90 -6.84
CA PHE A 11 -1.83 -0.52 -7.17
C PHE A 11 -0.70 -0.99 -8.10
N ILE A 12 -0.43 -0.24 -9.16
CA ILE A 12 0.65 -0.55 -10.11
C ILE A 12 2.00 -0.57 -9.37
N PHE A 13 2.25 0.43 -8.52
CA PHE A 13 3.46 0.50 -7.73
C PHE A 13 3.61 -0.70 -6.79
N LEU A 14 2.56 -1.06 -6.04
CA LEU A 14 2.57 -2.21 -5.15
C LEU A 14 2.83 -3.51 -5.92
N PHE A 15 2.11 -3.72 -7.02
CA PHE A 15 2.25 -4.91 -7.85
C PHE A 15 3.68 -5.07 -8.39
N LEU A 16 4.26 -4.01 -8.94
CA LEU A 16 5.65 -4.04 -9.43
C LEU A 16 6.66 -4.23 -8.28
N SER A 17 6.43 -3.60 -7.14
CA SER A 17 7.29 -3.72 -5.97
C SER A 17 7.31 -5.15 -5.43
N ILE A 18 6.14 -5.77 -5.28
CA ILE A 18 6.05 -7.16 -4.81
C ILE A 18 6.59 -8.13 -5.88
N LEU A 19 6.28 -7.90 -7.16
CA LEU A 19 6.76 -8.74 -8.28
C LEU A 19 8.29 -8.69 -8.43
N SER A 20 8.92 -7.54 -8.25
CA SER A 20 10.39 -7.39 -8.26
C SER A 20 11.07 -8.13 -7.09
N GLY A 21 10.31 -8.52 -6.07
CA GLY A 21 10.79 -9.35 -4.96
C GLY A 21 11.17 -8.55 -3.72
N LEU A 22 10.69 -7.30 -3.58
CA LEU A 22 10.80 -6.55 -2.31
C LEU A 22 10.10 -7.27 -1.15
N THR A 23 9.12 -8.13 -1.47
CA THR A 23 8.44 -9.01 -0.52
C THR A 23 8.21 -10.37 -1.19
N GLY A 24 8.65 -11.46 -0.56
CA GLY A 24 8.38 -12.83 -1.03
C GLY A 24 9.54 -13.62 -1.65
N LYS A 25 10.79 -13.15 -1.58
CA LYS A 25 11.96 -13.99 -1.90
C LYS A 25 12.45 -14.80 -0.69
N ASP A 26 12.39 -14.21 0.51
CA ASP A 26 12.76 -14.88 1.76
C ASP A 26 11.51 -15.10 2.61
N ASN A 27 11.05 -16.35 2.68
CA ASN A 27 10.00 -16.77 3.62
C ASN A 27 10.45 -16.65 5.10
N ASN A 28 11.75 -16.54 5.34
CA ASN A 28 12.32 -16.61 6.69
C ASN A 28 12.31 -15.27 7.45
N ASN A 29 11.96 -14.14 6.82
CA ASN A 29 12.02 -12.85 7.53
C ASN A 29 10.84 -11.91 7.23
N ILE A 30 9.69 -12.24 7.83
CA ILE A 30 8.45 -11.47 7.76
C ILE A 30 8.66 -10.00 8.19
N ILE A 31 9.50 -9.77 9.20
CA ILE A 31 9.80 -8.42 9.71
C ILE A 31 10.50 -7.58 8.64
N LYS A 32 11.50 -8.15 7.96
CA LYS A 32 12.21 -7.50 6.85
C LYS A 32 11.24 -7.12 5.74
N ASN A 33 10.34 -8.03 5.35
CA ASN A 33 9.31 -7.77 4.33
C ASN A 33 8.38 -6.62 4.74
N LYS A 34 7.94 -6.56 6.01
CA LYS A 34 7.12 -5.45 6.53
C LYS A 34 7.86 -4.11 6.48
N LEU A 35 9.13 -4.06 6.85
CA LEU A 35 9.94 -2.84 6.82
C LEU A 35 10.20 -2.33 5.39
N PHE A 36 10.50 -3.22 4.44
CA PHE A 36 10.65 -2.84 3.02
C PHE A 36 9.33 -2.33 2.44
N LEU A 37 8.22 -2.99 2.78
CA LEU A 37 6.90 -2.56 2.32
C LEU A 37 6.54 -1.19 2.90
N PHE A 38 6.79 -0.98 4.19
CA PHE A 38 6.56 0.31 4.85
C PHE A 38 7.37 1.44 4.22
N THR A 39 8.68 1.24 4.08
CA THR A 39 9.58 2.28 3.54
C THR A 39 9.28 2.57 2.07
N GLY A 40 9.04 1.54 1.25
CA GLY A 40 8.66 1.70 -0.15
C GLY A 40 7.33 2.45 -0.32
N VAL A 41 6.30 2.04 0.42
CA VAL A 41 4.99 2.71 0.40
C VAL A 41 5.09 4.14 0.94
N PHE A 42 5.90 4.37 1.98
CA PHE A 42 6.09 5.69 2.58
C PHE A 42 6.72 6.67 1.59
N ILE A 43 7.85 6.29 1.00
CA ILE A 43 8.56 7.15 0.03
C ILE A 43 7.64 7.44 -1.17
N PHE A 44 6.95 6.42 -1.67
CA PHE A 44 6.07 6.57 -2.81
C PHE A 44 4.88 7.50 -2.51
N GLN A 45 4.21 7.30 -1.37
CA GLN A 45 3.08 8.13 -0.96
C GLN A 45 3.52 9.57 -0.68
N PHE A 46 4.68 9.75 -0.07
CA PHE A 46 5.28 11.06 0.18
C PHE A 46 5.50 11.81 -1.13
N ILE A 47 6.11 11.17 -2.14
CA ILE A 47 6.32 11.76 -3.47
C ILE A 47 4.99 12.10 -4.14
N LEU A 48 4.01 11.20 -4.10
CA LEU A 48 2.69 11.46 -4.70
C LEU A 48 1.99 12.66 -4.07
N ASN A 49 2.04 12.78 -2.74
CA ASN A 49 1.45 13.90 -2.03
C ASN A 49 2.20 15.21 -2.30
N LEU A 50 3.53 15.16 -2.42
CA LEU A 50 4.35 16.32 -2.76
C LEU A 50 4.04 16.81 -4.19
N ILE A 51 3.93 15.90 -5.16
CA ILE A 51 3.52 16.23 -6.54
C ILE A 51 2.11 16.83 -6.57
N ASP A 52 1.17 16.26 -5.82
CA ASP A 52 -0.21 16.76 -5.77
C ASP A 52 -0.28 18.16 -5.17
N GLU A 53 0.45 18.44 -4.09
CA GLU A 53 0.52 19.78 -3.48
C GLU A 53 1.25 20.77 -4.40
N TYR A 54 2.29 20.33 -5.11
CA TYR A 54 2.97 21.16 -6.11
C TYR A 54 2.03 21.56 -7.26
N LYS A 55 1.23 20.61 -7.79
CA LYS A 55 0.25 20.89 -8.87
C LYS A 55 -0.90 21.79 -8.43
N LYS A 56 -1.28 21.75 -7.15
CA LYS A 56 -2.35 22.60 -6.60
C LYS A 56 -1.89 24.02 -6.28
N ARG A 57 -0.60 24.33 -6.34
CA ARG A 57 -0.08 25.69 -6.13
C ARG A 57 -0.53 26.61 -7.25
N ASN A 58 -1.72 27.17 -7.08
CA ASN A 58 -2.20 28.28 -7.89
C ASN A 58 -2.38 29.59 -7.09
N ARG A 59 -1.93 29.68 -5.84
CA ARG A 59 -1.80 30.92 -5.03
C ARG A 59 -1.27 30.58 -3.62
N TYR A 60 -0.09 31.10 -3.26
CA TYR A 60 0.37 31.48 -1.91
C TYR A 60 0.18 30.54 -0.69
N ARG A 61 -0.20 29.27 -0.84
CA ARG A 61 -0.28 28.33 0.29
C ARG A 61 1.10 27.75 0.61
N THR A 62 1.54 27.95 1.85
CA THR A 62 2.69 27.26 2.44
C THR A 62 2.41 25.76 2.44
N ILE A 63 3.36 24.97 1.93
CA ILE A 63 3.25 23.52 1.96
C ILE A 63 3.45 23.09 3.41
N LYS A 64 2.40 22.57 4.03
CA LYS A 64 2.49 21.95 5.36
C LYS A 64 3.08 20.56 5.22
N LEU A 65 4.41 20.48 5.27
CA LEU A 65 5.15 19.21 5.16
C LEU A 65 4.71 18.19 6.23
N ASN A 66 4.33 18.66 7.43
CA ASN A 66 3.84 17.80 8.50
C ASN A 66 2.58 17.01 8.09
N ASP A 67 1.64 17.66 7.39
CA ASP A 67 0.41 17.00 6.94
C ASP A 67 0.73 15.91 5.90
N ILE A 68 1.68 16.19 4.98
CA ILE A 68 2.16 15.22 3.99
C ILE A 68 2.83 14.01 4.68
N LEU A 69 3.66 14.26 5.69
CA LEU A 69 4.35 13.22 6.44
C LEU A 69 3.36 12.33 7.19
N ILE A 70 2.43 12.93 7.94
CA ILE A 70 1.41 12.18 8.70
C ILE A 70 0.57 11.32 7.76
N ASP A 71 0.13 11.89 6.64
CA ASP A 71 -0.64 11.17 5.62
C ASP A 71 0.14 9.98 5.04
N SER A 72 1.43 10.18 4.79
CA SER A 72 2.29 9.13 4.24
C SER A 72 2.52 8.02 5.25
N VAL A 73 2.75 8.34 6.53
CA VAL A 73 2.88 7.36 7.61
C VAL A 73 1.58 6.55 7.76
N GLN A 74 0.43 7.21 7.77
CA GLN A 74 -0.87 6.54 7.92
C GLN A 74 -1.14 5.54 6.79
N VAL A 75 -0.91 5.92 5.53
CA VAL A 75 -1.09 5.03 4.37
C VAL A 75 -0.11 3.86 4.42
N SER A 76 1.16 4.09 4.78
CA SER A 76 2.15 3.03 4.94
C SER A 76 1.83 2.07 6.07
N ALA A 77 1.32 2.57 7.19
CA ALA A 77 0.85 1.73 8.29
C ALA A 77 -0.31 0.84 7.84
N MET A 78 -1.28 1.38 7.09
CA MET A 78 -2.37 0.58 6.53
C MET A 78 -1.89 -0.47 5.52
N ALA A 79 -0.83 -0.18 4.77
CA ALA A 79 -0.24 -1.16 3.88
C ALA A 79 0.41 -2.33 4.64
N ILE A 80 1.10 -2.07 5.77
CA ILE A 80 1.60 -3.14 6.66
C ILE A 80 0.44 -3.97 7.22
N ILE A 81 -0.65 -3.33 7.65
CA ILE A 81 -1.82 -4.02 8.19
C ILE A 81 -2.40 -4.96 7.13
N GLY A 82 -2.63 -4.47 5.91
CA GLY A 82 -3.11 -5.30 4.80
C GLY A 82 -2.17 -6.47 4.48
N TYR A 83 -0.85 -6.24 4.50
CA TYR A 83 0.12 -7.32 4.33
C TYR A 83 0.09 -8.33 5.48
N SER A 84 -0.11 -7.89 6.72
CA SER A 84 -0.21 -8.79 7.87
C SER A 84 -1.46 -9.65 7.79
N VAL A 85 -2.60 -9.07 7.42
CA VAL A 85 -3.84 -9.82 7.17
C VAL A 85 -3.65 -10.83 6.06
N TYR A 86 -2.93 -10.49 4.98
CA TYR A 86 -2.60 -11.46 3.93
C TYR A 86 -1.78 -12.66 4.47
N VAL A 87 -0.79 -12.40 5.31
CA VAL A 87 0.01 -13.47 5.96
C VAL A 87 -0.87 -14.32 6.89
N ASP A 88 -1.76 -13.71 7.65
CA ASP A 88 -2.68 -14.44 8.54
C ASP A 88 -3.65 -15.33 7.74
N LEU A 89 -4.18 -14.82 6.63
CA LEU A 89 -5.04 -15.59 5.72
C LEU A 89 -4.30 -16.77 5.07
N LEU A 90 -2.99 -16.63 4.83
CA LEU A 90 -2.15 -17.73 4.32
C LEU A 90 -1.94 -18.84 5.36
N LEU A 91 -1.87 -18.49 6.64
CA LEU A 91 -1.59 -19.41 7.76
C LEU A 91 -2.85 -20.10 8.29
N MET A 92 -4.01 -19.45 8.19
CA MET A 92 -5.29 -20.01 8.65
C MET A 92 -5.75 -21.20 7.79
N PRO A 93 -6.05 -22.38 8.37
CA PRO A 93 -6.44 -23.58 7.61
C PRO A 93 -7.69 -23.39 6.73
N SER A 94 -8.66 -22.60 7.21
CA SER A 94 -9.93 -22.33 6.51
C SER A 94 -9.74 -21.50 5.23
N THR A 95 -8.78 -20.57 5.22
CA THR A 95 -8.50 -19.67 4.08
C THR A 95 -7.32 -20.13 3.25
N HIS A 96 -6.45 -20.98 3.79
CA HIS A 96 -5.29 -21.52 3.10
C HIS A 96 -5.67 -22.21 1.78
N ASN A 97 -6.72 -23.04 1.78
CA ASN A 97 -7.16 -23.76 0.59
C ASN A 97 -7.65 -22.82 -0.54
N PHE A 98 -8.18 -21.64 -0.20
CA PHE A 98 -8.59 -20.63 -1.17
C PHE A 98 -7.39 -19.86 -1.75
N ILE A 99 -6.33 -19.67 -0.97
CA ILE A 99 -5.16 -18.88 -1.38
C ILE A 99 -4.08 -19.74 -2.06
N LYS A 100 -4.04 -21.04 -1.75
CA LYS A 100 -3.10 -22.02 -2.32
C LYS A 100 -2.93 -21.97 -3.84
N PRO A 101 -3.98 -21.78 -4.67
CA PRO A 101 -3.85 -21.65 -6.12
C PRO A 101 -3.04 -20.43 -6.59
N TYR A 102 -2.92 -19.41 -5.75
CA TYR A 102 -2.23 -18.15 -6.05
C TYR A 102 -0.75 -18.17 -5.62
N ILE A 103 -0.39 -19.00 -4.63
CA ILE A 103 0.98 -19.08 -4.09
C ILE A 103 1.97 -19.64 -5.12
N GLY A 104 1.56 -20.64 -5.90
CA GLY A 104 2.44 -21.35 -6.84
C GLY A 104 2.91 -20.53 -8.06
N ASN A 105 2.31 -19.37 -8.31
CA ASN A 105 2.70 -18.48 -9.40
C ASN A 105 3.05 -17.10 -8.85
N LYS A 106 4.29 -16.67 -9.03
CA LYS A 106 4.81 -15.39 -8.53
C LYS A 106 3.93 -14.20 -8.92
N VAL A 107 3.45 -14.16 -10.17
CA VAL A 107 2.59 -13.07 -10.67
C VAL A 107 1.23 -13.07 -9.96
N LYS A 108 0.61 -14.24 -9.81
CA LYS A 108 -0.69 -14.38 -9.13
C LYS A 108 -0.58 -14.05 -7.64
N ASN A 109 0.50 -14.49 -6.99
CA ASN A 109 0.79 -14.19 -5.59
C ASN A 109 0.96 -12.68 -5.39
N SER A 110 1.79 -12.03 -6.22
CA SER A 110 1.99 -10.58 -6.16
C SER A 110 0.69 -9.81 -6.39
N ALA A 111 -0.14 -10.23 -7.34
CA ALA A 111 -1.45 -9.61 -7.58
C ALA A 111 -2.40 -9.76 -6.38
N SER A 112 -2.42 -10.94 -5.75
CA SER A 112 -3.24 -11.21 -4.57
C SER A 112 -2.83 -10.32 -3.38
N ILE A 113 -1.52 -10.26 -3.08
CA ILE A 113 -0.98 -9.39 -2.03
C ILE A 113 -1.35 -7.93 -2.30
N SER A 114 -1.10 -7.44 -3.52
CA SER A 114 -1.43 -6.06 -3.90
C SER A 114 -2.92 -5.76 -3.76
N CYS A 115 -3.79 -6.71 -4.09
CA CYS A 115 -5.24 -6.53 -3.98
C CYS A 115 -5.68 -6.38 -2.52
N VAL A 116 -5.17 -7.24 -1.64
CA VAL A 116 -5.47 -7.17 -0.20
C VAL A 116 -4.98 -5.85 0.39
N ILE A 117 -3.73 -5.47 0.09
CA ILE A 117 -3.17 -4.19 0.57
C ILE A 117 -3.99 -3.00 0.04
N LEU A 118 -4.32 -3.02 -1.26
CA LEU A 118 -5.11 -1.95 -1.87
C LEU A 118 -6.50 -1.83 -1.24
N PHE A 119 -7.14 -2.94 -0.90
CA PHE A 119 -8.44 -2.94 -0.22
C PHE A 119 -8.36 -2.16 1.10
N PHE A 120 -7.41 -2.49 1.98
CA PHE A 120 -7.24 -1.80 3.26
C PHE A 120 -6.90 -0.31 3.08
N VAL A 121 -6.00 0.01 2.16
CA VAL A 121 -5.64 1.41 1.89
C VAL A 121 -6.81 2.20 1.31
N SER A 122 -7.60 1.59 0.42
CA SER A 122 -8.77 2.23 -0.20
C SER A 122 -9.86 2.51 0.82
N VAL A 123 -10.17 1.53 1.68
CA VAL A 123 -11.11 1.69 2.80
C VAL A 123 -10.66 2.84 3.68
N PHE A 124 -9.39 2.88 4.08
CA PHE A 124 -8.85 3.97 4.89
C PHE A 124 -9.00 5.35 4.23
N ILE A 125 -8.64 5.48 2.96
CA ILE A 125 -8.73 6.74 2.22
C ILE A 125 -10.19 7.21 2.10
N LEU A 126 -11.13 6.29 1.84
CA LEU A 126 -12.55 6.60 1.76
C LEU A 126 -13.10 7.07 3.12
N PHE A 127 -12.80 6.35 4.20
CA PHE A 127 -13.18 6.75 5.56
C PHE A 127 -12.63 8.11 5.94
N LYS A 128 -11.34 8.36 5.66
CA LYS A 128 -10.72 9.67 5.91
C LYS A 128 -11.45 10.77 5.16
N LYS A 129 -11.78 10.54 3.88
CA LYS A 129 -12.50 11.52 3.06
C LYS A 129 -13.89 11.83 3.61
N ILE A 130 -14.62 10.83 4.11
CA ILE A 130 -15.94 11.00 4.74
C ILE A 130 -15.83 11.86 6.00
N ILE A 131 -14.81 11.64 6.84
CA ILE A 131 -14.62 12.39 8.10
C ILE A 131 -14.20 13.84 7.84
N THR A 132 -13.44 14.11 6.77
CA THR A 132 -12.96 15.46 6.43
C THR A 132 -13.90 16.26 5.52
N SER A 133 -14.99 15.66 5.05
CA SER A 133 -16.00 16.31 4.19
C SER A 133 -17.10 16.95 5.01
#